data_AF-F3MFG8-F1
#
_entry.id   AF-F3MFG8-F1
#
_cell.length_a   1.000
_cell.length_b   1.000
_cell.length_c   1.000
_cell.angle_alpha   90.00
_cell.angle_beta   90.00
_cell.angle_gamma   90.00
#
_symmetry.space_group_name_H-M   'P 1'
#
loop_
_entity.id
_entity.type
_entity.pdbx_description
1 polymer ?
#
loop_
_entity_poly.entity_id
_entity_poly.type
_entity_poly.pdbx_seq_one_letter_code
_entity_poly.pdbx_strand_id
1 'polypeptide(L)'
;MKTYPRSVFGIPMIIQYVGNQYIVEVSDLGIITRSESKGRAIRDVFDKVREYLITKPIEPKVIEGYDFHQNVQIRMFKANQVLTRLGFTIIADEVTENDMGLIEDICNSIDINKLSNPEKQDIEDKLANIFSGYVMSPANRALNMNSLIMRAEHINKFSHLIEQANMSLLRGEFISTIMILIPVIEGVLLSLYGFDSSSNKPNDNQLLNKWAELEYDHSSKQLPNPFMLDEYIRAFIDIWQHTVFNKHQTAKNNSFFNRHYISHLMGEGNFYTRNNAYKMVLLVDLLAYVMAICHGQHHRFSYNTKEKSYIQRWGYYKHLALNKHNHANYHSLMREHLYYEKIYSLIKNNQWSIKEDINIG
;
A
#
# COMPACT_ATOMS: atom_id res chain seq x y z
N MET A 1 2.84 -7.49 34.08
CA MET A 1 2.47 -6.49 33.05
C MET A 1 3.19 -6.87 31.77
N LYS A 2 2.51 -7.15 30.66
CA LYS A 2 3.17 -7.43 29.38
C LYS A 2 3.38 -6.10 28.66
N THR A 3 4.62 -5.72 28.42
CA THR A 3 5.02 -4.57 27.60
C THR A 3 5.49 -5.07 26.24
N TYR A 4 4.91 -4.53 25.18
CA TYR A 4 5.35 -4.82 23.81
C TYR A 4 6.22 -3.65 23.35
N PRO A 5 7.53 -3.84 23.09
CA PRO A 5 8.36 -2.78 22.57
C PRO A 5 7.98 -2.54 21.11
N ARG A 6 7.36 -1.40 20.84
CA ARG A 6 7.11 -0.92 19.48
C ARG A 6 7.61 0.52 19.39
N SER A 7 7.90 0.99 18.19
CA SER A 7 8.19 2.39 17.94
C SER A 7 7.05 3.06 17.18
N VAL A 8 7.08 4.38 17.12
CA VAL A 8 6.39 5.18 16.14
C VAL A 8 7.36 6.30 15.78
N PHE A 9 7.85 6.32 14.54
CA PHE A 9 8.90 7.25 14.09
C PHE A 9 10.21 7.16 14.89
N GLY A 10 10.53 5.95 15.37
CA GLY A 10 11.71 5.72 16.22
C GLY A 10 11.51 6.17 17.67
N ILE A 11 10.33 6.70 18.02
CA ILE A 11 9.96 7.02 19.40
C ILE A 11 9.34 5.77 20.04
N PRO A 12 9.77 5.34 21.23
CA PRO A 12 9.16 4.21 21.93
C PRO A 12 7.66 4.42 22.16
N MET A 13 6.88 3.42 21.77
CA MET A 13 5.46 3.30 22.02
C MET A 13 5.24 2.17 23.04
N ILE A 14 4.76 2.53 24.23
CA ILE A 14 4.54 1.59 25.32
C ILE A 14 3.09 1.12 25.27
N ILE A 15 2.89 -0.19 25.12
CA ILE A 15 1.57 -0.80 25.09
C ILE A 15 1.37 -1.65 26.35
N GLN A 16 0.31 -1.35 27.12
CA GLN A 16 -0.06 -2.05 28.35
C GLN A 16 -1.51 -2.51 28.30
N TYR A 17 -1.83 -3.65 28.92
CA TYR A 17 -3.21 -4.10 29.10
C TYR A 17 -3.61 -3.99 30.58
N VAL A 18 -4.60 -3.13 30.87
CA VAL A 18 -5.03 -2.77 32.23
C VAL A 18 -6.56 -2.71 32.29
N GLY A 19 -7.17 -3.46 33.21
CA GLY A 19 -8.62 -3.35 33.50
C GLY A 19 -9.56 -3.56 32.31
N ASN A 20 -9.18 -4.41 31.35
CA ASN A 20 -9.83 -4.69 30.05
C ASN A 20 -9.54 -3.71 28.90
N GLN A 21 -8.59 -2.79 29.06
CA GLN A 21 -8.21 -1.86 28.01
C GLN A 21 -6.72 -1.96 27.68
N TYR A 22 -6.40 -1.82 26.40
CA TYR A 22 -5.07 -1.48 25.92
C TYR A 22 -4.86 0.02 26.09
N ILE A 23 -3.81 0.37 26.82
CA ILE A 23 -3.30 1.73 26.97
C ILE A 23 -2.04 1.80 26.12
N VAL A 24 -1.99 2.78 25.21
CA VAL A 24 -0.83 3.03 24.36
C VAL A 24 -0.33 4.43 24.67
N GLU A 25 0.96 4.53 24.99
CA GLU A 25 1.62 5.78 25.35
C GLU A 25 2.85 6.03 24.47
N VAL A 26 2.98 7.26 24.00
CA VAL A 26 4.17 7.80 23.31
C VAL A 26 4.61 9.04 24.08
N SER A 27 5.39 8.84 25.14
CA SER A 27 5.67 9.87 26.15
C SER A 27 6.32 11.12 25.56
N ASP A 28 7.23 10.96 24.59
CA ASP A 28 7.93 12.09 23.95
C ASP A 28 6.99 13.00 23.14
N LEU A 29 5.84 12.48 22.71
CA LEU A 29 4.81 13.25 22.00
C LEU A 29 3.66 13.67 22.93
N GLY A 30 3.67 13.25 24.20
CA GLY A 30 2.55 13.46 25.12
C GLY A 30 1.26 12.77 24.68
N ILE A 31 1.35 11.70 23.87
CA ILE A 31 0.20 10.99 23.34
C ILE A 31 -0.13 9.79 24.22
N ILE A 32 -1.37 9.73 24.70
CA ILE A 32 -1.94 8.57 25.39
C ILE A 32 -3.29 8.22 24.75
N THR A 33 -3.50 6.95 24.41
CA THR A 33 -4.76 6.43 23.88
C THR A 33 -5.19 5.19 24.66
N ARG A 34 -6.49 4.90 24.64
CA ARG A 34 -7.09 3.77 25.38
C ARG A 34 -8.18 3.13 24.54
N SER A 35 -8.17 1.80 24.45
CA SER A 35 -9.22 1.06 23.75
C SER A 35 -9.29 -0.39 24.21
N GLU A 36 -10.45 -1.03 24.05
CA GLU A 36 -10.60 -2.48 24.28
C GLU A 36 -9.88 -3.31 23.20
N SER A 37 -9.58 -2.71 22.04
CA SER A 37 -8.83 -3.33 20.94
C SER A 37 -7.41 -2.76 20.86
N LYS A 38 -6.39 -3.63 20.84
CA LYS A 38 -4.97 -3.25 20.67
C LYS A 38 -4.79 -2.40 19.41
N GLY A 39 -5.25 -2.90 18.26
CA GLY A 39 -5.17 -2.20 16.98
C GLY A 39 -5.85 -0.85 16.96
N ARG A 40 -7.03 -0.72 17.59
CA ARG A 40 -7.70 0.57 17.71
C ARG A 40 -6.88 1.56 18.54
N ALA A 41 -6.34 1.14 19.68
CA ALA A 41 -5.52 2.01 20.51
C ALA A 41 -4.26 2.51 19.77
N ILE A 42 -3.61 1.63 18.99
CA ILE A 42 -2.47 2.00 18.13
C ILE A 42 -2.90 2.94 17.01
N ARG A 43 -4.00 2.65 16.33
CA ARG A 43 -4.52 3.53 15.27
C ARG A 43 -4.87 4.91 15.78
N ASP A 44 -5.48 5.02 16.96
CA ASP A 44 -5.77 6.30 17.60
C ASP A 44 -4.48 7.10 17.90
N VAL A 45 -3.33 6.43 18.09
CA VAL A 45 -2.02 7.11 18.16
C VAL A 45 -1.64 7.70 16.80
N PHE A 46 -1.80 6.94 15.71
CA PHE A 46 -1.54 7.44 14.35
C PHE A 46 -2.44 8.62 13.99
N ASP A 47 -3.72 8.59 14.39
CA ASP A 47 -4.64 9.72 14.21
C ASP A 47 -4.12 10.98 14.95
N LYS A 48 -3.74 10.84 16.24
CA LYS A 48 -3.17 11.95 17.02
C LYS A 48 -1.84 12.46 16.48
N VAL A 49 -1.00 11.57 15.97
CA VAL A 49 0.21 11.94 15.25
C VAL A 49 -0.14 12.78 14.04
N ARG A 50 -1.09 12.34 13.22
CA ARG A 50 -1.48 13.06 12.00
C ARG A 50 -1.93 14.48 12.32
N GLU A 51 -2.67 14.66 13.42
CA GLU A 51 -3.03 15.97 13.95
C GLU A 51 -1.80 16.79 14.38
N TYR A 52 -0.88 16.18 15.14
CA TYR A 52 0.38 16.81 15.55
C TYR A 52 1.20 17.31 14.36
N LEU A 53 1.28 16.50 13.30
CA LEU A 53 1.98 16.81 12.05
C LEU A 53 1.41 18.03 11.31
N ILE A 54 0.16 18.43 11.56
CA ILE A 54 -0.38 19.71 11.02
C ILE A 54 0.42 20.89 11.55
N THR A 55 0.84 20.81 12.82
CA THR A 55 1.47 21.94 13.53
C THR A 55 2.98 21.87 13.55
N LYS A 56 3.54 20.65 13.52
CA LYS A 56 4.97 20.43 13.70
C LYS A 56 5.40 19.11 13.05
N PRO A 57 6.28 19.15 12.03
CA PRO A 57 6.90 17.95 11.50
C PRO A 57 7.66 17.20 12.60
N ILE A 58 7.59 15.87 12.55
CA ILE A 58 8.34 15.01 13.47
C ILE A 58 9.68 14.68 12.82
N GLU A 59 10.76 14.80 13.59
CA GLU A 59 12.07 14.27 13.23
C GLU A 59 12.17 12.83 13.77
N PRO A 60 12.49 11.83 12.92
CA PRO A 60 12.60 10.46 13.38
C PRO A 60 13.84 10.33 14.28
N LYS A 61 13.72 9.57 15.37
CA LYS A 61 14.88 9.29 16.22
C LYS A 61 15.77 8.25 15.55
N VAL A 62 17.03 8.61 15.32
CA VAL A 62 18.07 7.71 14.82
C VAL A 62 18.24 6.55 15.79
N ILE A 63 18.03 5.33 15.29
CA ILE A 63 18.29 4.09 16.03
C ILE A 63 19.72 3.64 15.71
N GLU A 64 20.58 3.55 16.74
CA GLU A 64 21.95 3.06 16.60
C GLU A 64 21.98 1.63 16.02
N GLY A 65 22.94 1.36 15.12
CA GLY A 65 23.10 0.04 14.48
C GLY A 65 22.43 -0.13 13.11
N TYR A 66 21.75 0.91 12.60
CA TYR A 66 21.13 0.94 11.27
C TYR A 66 21.74 2.05 10.39
N ASP A 67 22.93 1.81 9.81
CA ASP A 67 23.71 2.84 9.07
C ASP A 67 23.30 3.02 7.59
N PHE A 68 22.66 2.03 6.97
CA PHE A 68 22.40 2.07 5.53
C PHE A 68 21.16 2.92 5.19
N HIS A 69 21.33 3.90 4.28
CA HIS A 69 20.27 4.80 3.77
C HIS A 69 19.53 5.67 4.79
N GLN A 70 20.07 5.84 6.01
CA GLN A 70 19.39 6.61 7.06
C GLN A 70 18.99 8.02 6.62
N ASN A 71 19.87 8.76 5.94
CA ASN A 71 19.55 10.12 5.47
C ASN A 71 18.41 10.14 4.45
N VAL A 72 18.40 9.20 3.49
CA VAL A 72 17.33 9.10 2.48
C VAL A 72 16.01 8.69 3.16
N GLN A 73 16.04 7.72 4.07
CA GLN A 73 14.86 7.30 4.82
C GLN A 73 14.28 8.42 5.67
N ILE A 74 15.11 9.26 6.29
CA ILE A 74 14.66 10.45 7.04
C ILE A 74 13.95 11.44 6.10
N ARG A 75 14.50 11.69 4.92
CA ARG A 75 13.90 12.59 3.92
C ARG A 75 12.56 12.07 3.42
N MET A 76 12.50 10.79 3.10
CA MET A 76 11.28 10.10 2.70
C MET A 76 10.21 10.11 3.78
N PHE A 77 10.63 9.87 5.02
CA PHE A 77 9.78 9.96 6.19
C PHE A 77 9.12 11.34 6.28
N LYS A 78 9.89 12.43 6.15
CA LYS A 78 9.35 13.79 6.15
C LYS A 78 8.40 14.04 4.97
N ALA A 79 8.77 13.60 3.77
CA ALA A 79 7.92 13.78 2.59
C ALA A 79 6.57 13.04 2.74
N ASN A 80 6.56 11.82 3.30
CA ASN A 80 5.33 11.04 3.52
C ASN A 80 4.36 11.67 4.54
N GLN A 81 4.85 12.50 5.48
CA GLN A 81 3.99 13.29 6.38
C GLN A 81 3.10 14.26 5.60
N VAL A 82 3.52 14.69 4.40
CA VAL A 82 2.79 15.59 3.51
C VAL A 82 2.04 14.80 2.41
N LEU A 83 2.75 13.93 1.69
CA LEU A 83 2.24 13.25 0.49
C LEU A 83 0.98 12.40 0.73
N THR A 84 0.86 11.79 1.91
CA THR A 84 -0.28 10.93 2.27
C THR A 84 -1.62 11.66 2.22
N ARG A 85 -1.62 12.99 2.42
CA ARG A 85 -2.81 13.85 2.28
C ARG A 85 -3.22 14.09 0.83
N LEU A 86 -2.32 13.85 -0.13
CA LEU A 86 -2.59 13.87 -1.58
C LEU A 86 -2.83 12.46 -2.13
N GLY A 87 -2.82 11.43 -1.27
CA GLY A 87 -2.96 10.04 -1.68
C GLY A 87 -1.69 9.41 -2.26
N PHE A 88 -0.53 10.06 -2.09
CA PHE A 88 0.77 9.55 -2.53
C PHE A 88 1.61 9.08 -1.34
N THR A 89 2.57 8.20 -1.62
CA THR A 89 3.55 7.73 -0.64
C THR A 89 4.84 7.37 -1.37
N ILE A 90 5.96 7.57 -0.70
CA ILE A 90 7.28 7.10 -1.11
C ILE A 90 7.61 5.82 -0.36
N ILE A 91 8.23 4.87 -1.06
CA ILE A 91 8.70 3.59 -0.53
C ILE A 91 10.21 3.52 -0.77
N ALA A 92 10.97 3.13 0.25
CA ALA A 92 12.43 3.32 0.49
C ALA A 92 13.33 3.17 -0.73
N ASP A 93 12.94 2.32 -1.66
CA ASP A 93 13.86 1.72 -2.61
C ASP A 93 13.66 2.25 -4.03
N GLU A 94 12.73 3.20 -4.21
CA GLU A 94 12.12 3.47 -5.52
C GLU A 94 12.30 4.90 -6.04
N VAL A 95 12.94 5.76 -5.24
CA VAL A 95 13.08 7.17 -5.56
C VAL A 95 14.55 7.53 -5.66
N THR A 96 14.91 8.08 -6.82
CA THR A 96 16.28 8.55 -7.06
C THR A 96 16.55 9.80 -6.22
N GLU A 97 17.82 10.13 -6.01
CA GLU A 97 18.21 11.37 -5.31
C GLU A 97 17.60 12.62 -5.96
N ASN A 98 17.53 12.63 -7.29
CA ASN A 98 16.90 13.71 -8.05
C ASN A 98 15.39 13.77 -7.80
N ASP A 99 14.70 12.63 -7.87
CA ASP A 99 13.26 12.56 -7.61
C ASP A 99 12.93 12.98 -6.17
N MET A 100 13.77 12.59 -5.20
CA MET A 100 13.64 13.03 -3.80
C MET A 100 13.75 14.55 -3.68
N GLY A 101 14.73 15.18 -4.35
CA GLY A 101 14.86 16.64 -4.36
C GLY A 101 13.61 17.34 -4.91
N LEU A 102 13.09 16.85 -6.04
CA LEU A 102 11.86 17.40 -6.64
C LEU A 102 10.64 17.24 -5.73
N ILE A 103 10.52 16.10 -5.04
CA ILE A 103 9.43 15.86 -4.09
C ILE A 103 9.53 16.79 -2.89
N GLU A 104 10.74 16.99 -2.35
CA GLU A 104 10.97 17.90 -1.22
C GLU A 104 10.64 19.35 -1.58
N ASP A 105 11.03 19.81 -2.78
CA ASP A 105 10.68 21.14 -3.28
C ASP A 105 9.16 21.34 -3.34
N ILE A 106 8.42 20.32 -3.80
CA ILE A 106 6.96 20.33 -3.77
C ILE A 106 6.44 20.36 -2.33
N CYS A 107 6.94 19.50 -1.44
CA CYS A 107 6.47 19.41 -0.05
C CYS A 107 6.72 20.71 0.72
N ASN A 108 7.84 21.38 0.47
CA ASN A 108 8.22 22.64 1.14
C ASN A 108 7.47 23.86 0.60
N SER A 109 6.94 23.79 -0.63
CA SER A 109 6.24 24.90 -1.28
C SER A 109 4.74 24.93 -1.02
N ILE A 110 4.17 23.90 -0.38
CA ILE A 110 2.72 23.76 -0.22
C ILE A 110 2.27 23.92 1.25
N ASP A 111 1.22 24.71 1.47
CA ASP A 111 0.42 24.63 2.69
C ASP A 111 -0.83 23.81 2.40
N ILE A 112 -0.74 22.50 2.66
CA ILE A 112 -1.77 21.53 2.28
C ILE A 112 -3.16 21.81 2.87
N ASN A 113 -3.23 22.60 3.96
CA ASN A 113 -4.49 22.98 4.59
C ASN A 113 -5.18 24.16 3.89
N LYS A 114 -4.46 24.86 3.01
CA LYS A 114 -4.94 26.05 2.28
C LYS A 114 -5.08 25.84 0.78
N LEU A 115 -4.71 24.67 0.25
CA LEU A 115 -4.80 24.40 -1.19
C LEU A 115 -6.24 24.33 -1.67
N SER A 116 -6.55 25.10 -2.72
CA SER A 116 -7.75 24.94 -3.53
C SER A 116 -7.70 23.64 -4.34
N ASN A 117 -8.86 23.19 -4.83
CA ASN A 117 -8.93 21.95 -5.63
C ASN A 117 -8.11 22.01 -6.93
N PRO A 118 -8.08 23.13 -7.70
CA PRO A 118 -7.20 23.23 -8.87
C PRO A 118 -5.71 23.16 -8.51
N GLU A 119 -5.28 23.81 -7.43
CA GLU A 119 -3.87 23.75 -6.99
C GLU A 119 -3.48 22.34 -6.57
N LYS A 120 -4.35 21.63 -5.85
CA LYS A 120 -4.14 20.20 -5.53
C LYS A 120 -3.94 19.39 -6.80
N GLN A 121 -4.79 19.58 -7.81
CA GLN A 121 -4.70 18.82 -9.05
C GLN A 121 -3.36 19.06 -9.78
N ASP A 122 -2.90 20.32 -9.86
CA ASP A 122 -1.60 20.65 -10.46
C ASP A 122 -0.43 20.00 -9.69
N ILE A 123 -0.48 20.02 -8.35
CA ILE A 123 0.52 19.35 -7.51
C ILE A 123 0.50 17.84 -7.74
N GLU A 124 -0.69 17.23 -7.80
CA GLU A 124 -0.83 15.80 -8.06
C GLU A 124 -0.32 15.41 -9.45
N ASP A 125 -0.51 16.25 -10.46
CA ASP A 125 0.06 16.05 -11.80
C ASP A 125 1.59 16.09 -11.78
N LYS A 126 2.19 17.05 -11.06
CA LYS A 126 3.64 17.12 -10.86
C LYS A 126 4.17 15.88 -10.14
N LEU A 127 3.53 15.45 -9.06
CA LEU A 127 3.89 14.23 -8.33
C LEU A 127 3.75 12.99 -9.21
N ALA A 128 2.64 12.86 -9.94
CA ALA A 128 2.42 11.74 -10.84
C ALA A 128 3.50 11.67 -11.93
N ASN A 129 3.97 12.81 -12.45
CA ASN A 129 5.07 12.84 -13.40
C ASN A 129 6.39 12.32 -12.79
N ILE A 130 6.71 12.71 -11.55
CA ILE A 130 7.89 12.21 -10.82
C ILE A 130 7.77 10.70 -10.61
N PHE A 131 6.64 10.22 -10.09
CA PHE A 131 6.41 8.78 -9.85
C PHE A 131 6.26 7.95 -11.13
N SER A 132 6.05 8.58 -12.29
CA SER A 132 5.80 7.86 -13.54
C SER A 132 6.94 6.91 -13.90
N GLY A 133 8.19 7.31 -13.67
CA GLY A 133 9.36 6.47 -13.94
C GLY A 133 9.34 5.18 -13.13
N TYR A 134 8.87 5.22 -11.89
CA TYR A 134 8.74 4.06 -11.01
C TYR A 134 7.49 3.21 -11.35
N VAL A 135 6.33 3.86 -11.43
CA VAL A 135 5.03 3.20 -11.60
C VAL A 135 4.92 2.51 -12.95
N MET A 136 5.39 3.15 -14.01
CA MET A 136 5.31 2.62 -15.37
C MET A 136 6.51 1.76 -15.77
N SER A 137 7.49 1.55 -14.89
CA SER A 137 8.68 0.75 -15.21
C SER A 137 8.35 -0.74 -15.31
N PRO A 138 8.51 -1.37 -16.50
CA PRO A 138 8.35 -2.82 -16.64
C PRO A 138 9.27 -3.62 -15.72
N ALA A 139 10.49 -3.11 -15.47
CA ALA A 139 11.45 -3.77 -14.60
C ALA A 139 10.96 -3.77 -13.14
N ASN A 140 10.49 -2.61 -12.66
CA ASN A 140 10.01 -2.49 -11.28
C ASN A 140 8.73 -3.30 -11.06
N ARG A 141 7.77 -3.27 -12.01
CA ARG A 141 6.57 -4.11 -11.90
C ARG A 141 6.96 -5.60 -11.82
N ALA A 142 7.87 -6.07 -12.67
CA ALA A 142 8.32 -7.46 -12.66
C ALA A 142 9.07 -7.82 -11.38
N LEU A 143 9.88 -6.90 -10.85
CA LEU A 143 10.59 -7.07 -9.58
C LEU A 143 9.62 -7.15 -8.40
N ASN A 144 8.66 -6.22 -8.29
CA ASN A 144 7.64 -6.20 -7.23
C ASN A 144 6.82 -7.50 -7.23
N MET A 145 6.42 -7.96 -8.42
CA MET A 145 5.68 -9.20 -8.56
C MET A 145 6.44 -10.40 -8.00
N ASN A 146 7.71 -10.57 -8.39
CA ASN A 146 8.49 -11.75 -8.01
C ASN A 146 9.09 -11.71 -6.60
N SER A 147 9.49 -10.52 -6.15
CA SER A 147 10.22 -10.36 -4.89
C SER A 147 9.33 -10.11 -3.69
N LEU A 148 8.12 -9.56 -3.91
CA LEU A 148 7.18 -9.20 -2.85
C LEU A 148 5.81 -9.85 -3.06
N ILE A 149 5.08 -9.48 -4.11
CA ILE A 149 3.64 -9.77 -4.25
C ILE A 149 3.33 -11.26 -4.33
N MET A 150 4.09 -12.04 -5.11
CA MET A 150 3.85 -13.49 -5.24
C MET A 150 4.30 -14.30 -4.02
N ARG A 151 5.11 -13.70 -3.14
CA ARG A 151 5.72 -14.39 -1.99
C ARG A 151 5.02 -14.06 -0.69
N ALA A 152 4.73 -12.78 -0.48
CA ALA A 152 4.21 -12.25 0.77
C ALA A 152 2.83 -12.83 1.10
N GLU A 153 2.67 -13.26 2.36
CA GLU A 153 1.40 -13.79 2.87
C GLU A 153 0.26 -12.76 2.71
N HIS A 154 -0.96 -13.29 2.57
CA HIS A 154 -2.20 -12.56 2.29
C HIS A 154 -2.28 -11.88 0.91
N ILE A 155 -1.23 -11.19 0.45
CA ILE A 155 -1.22 -10.51 -0.85
C ILE A 155 -1.00 -11.48 -2.02
N ASN A 156 -0.24 -12.56 -1.84
CA ASN A 156 0.00 -13.56 -2.88
C ASN A 156 -1.27 -14.21 -3.42
N LYS A 157 -2.34 -14.25 -2.62
CA LYS A 157 -3.67 -14.73 -3.01
C LYS A 157 -4.26 -13.97 -4.19
N PHE A 158 -3.95 -12.69 -4.26
CA PHE A 158 -4.45 -11.75 -5.27
C PHE A 158 -3.40 -11.42 -6.35
N SER A 159 -2.23 -12.07 -6.31
CA SER A 159 -1.12 -11.76 -7.22
C SER A 159 -1.50 -11.83 -8.71
N HIS A 160 -2.39 -12.75 -9.09
CA HIS A 160 -2.87 -12.86 -10.47
C HIS A 160 -3.74 -11.68 -10.91
N LEU A 161 -4.51 -11.08 -9.99
CA LEU A 161 -5.28 -9.86 -10.26
C LEU A 161 -4.36 -8.64 -10.33
N ILE A 162 -3.37 -8.57 -9.43
CA ILE A 162 -2.36 -7.51 -9.46
C ILE A 162 -1.54 -7.58 -10.76
N GLU A 163 -1.19 -8.79 -11.21
CA GLU A 163 -0.57 -9.04 -12.52
C GLU A 163 -1.42 -8.48 -13.66
N GLN A 164 -2.74 -8.75 -13.68
CA GLN A 164 -3.65 -8.17 -14.68
C GLN A 164 -3.69 -6.65 -14.61
N ALA A 165 -3.75 -6.07 -13.41
CA ALA A 165 -3.75 -4.62 -13.22
C ALA A 165 -2.46 -3.99 -13.75
N ASN A 166 -1.29 -4.60 -13.51
CA ASN A 166 -0.02 -4.15 -14.06
C ASN A 166 -0.03 -4.20 -15.60
N MET A 167 -0.61 -5.25 -16.20
CA MET A 167 -0.74 -5.34 -17.66
C MET A 167 -1.64 -4.24 -18.22
N SER A 168 -2.78 -3.97 -17.60
CA SER A 168 -3.68 -2.88 -17.98
C SER A 168 -3.02 -1.51 -17.81
N LEU A 169 -2.32 -1.28 -16.70
CA LEU A 169 -1.57 -0.05 -16.45
C LEU A 169 -0.59 0.24 -17.58
N LEU A 170 0.22 -0.75 -17.98
CA LEU A 170 1.23 -0.61 -19.02
C LEU A 170 0.63 -0.40 -20.43
N ARG A 171 -0.65 -0.74 -20.64
CA ARG A 171 -1.40 -0.42 -21.86
C ARG A 171 -2.09 0.94 -21.82
N GLY A 172 -2.02 1.67 -20.70
CA GLY A 172 -2.76 2.91 -20.48
C GLY A 172 -4.24 2.70 -20.14
N GLU A 173 -4.65 1.47 -19.79
CA GLU A 173 -6.01 1.13 -19.38
C GLU A 173 -6.20 1.45 -17.88
N PHE A 174 -6.22 2.75 -17.54
CA PHE A 174 -6.27 3.21 -16.15
C PHE A 174 -7.56 2.80 -15.42
N ILE A 175 -8.70 2.78 -16.12
CA ILE A 175 -9.97 2.31 -15.55
C ILE A 175 -9.88 0.86 -15.10
N SER A 176 -9.37 -0.03 -15.95
CA SER A 176 -9.19 -1.45 -15.63
C SER A 176 -8.25 -1.61 -14.44
N THR A 177 -7.15 -0.86 -14.41
CA THR A 177 -6.19 -0.86 -13.31
C THR A 177 -6.86 -0.54 -11.99
N ILE A 178 -7.62 0.56 -11.92
CA ILE A 178 -8.28 1.00 -10.69
C ILE A 178 -9.38 0.02 -10.26
N MET A 179 -10.22 -0.42 -11.21
CA MET A 179 -11.35 -1.32 -10.94
C MET A 179 -10.88 -2.71 -10.48
N ILE A 180 -9.70 -3.15 -10.90
CA ILE A 180 -9.08 -4.39 -10.41
C ILE A 180 -8.46 -4.16 -9.02
N LEU A 181 -7.71 -3.08 -8.83
CA LEU A 181 -6.91 -2.91 -7.60
C LEU A 181 -7.74 -2.53 -6.37
N ILE A 182 -8.85 -1.81 -6.52
CA ILE A 182 -9.72 -1.45 -5.38
C ILE A 182 -10.20 -2.69 -4.60
N PRO A 183 -10.84 -3.70 -5.22
CA PRO A 183 -11.25 -4.90 -4.53
C PRO A 183 -10.06 -5.76 -4.08
N VAL A 184 -8.90 -5.69 -4.76
CA VAL A 184 -7.69 -6.40 -4.31
C VAL A 184 -7.22 -5.89 -2.96
N ILE A 185 -7.12 -4.58 -2.75
CA ILE A 185 -6.65 -4.04 -1.45
C ILE A 185 -7.61 -4.46 -0.33
N GLU A 186 -8.92 -4.35 -0.55
CA GLU A 186 -9.93 -4.80 0.42
C GLU A 186 -9.81 -6.31 0.69
N GLY A 187 -9.60 -7.13 -0.35
CA GLY A 187 -9.39 -8.56 -0.24
C GLY A 187 -8.15 -8.94 0.57
N VAL A 188 -7.04 -8.22 0.40
CA VAL A 188 -5.82 -8.42 1.19
C VAL A 188 -6.08 -8.11 2.67
N LEU A 189 -6.75 -7.01 2.97
CA LEU A 189 -7.10 -6.64 4.34
C LEU A 189 -8.04 -7.67 5.00
N LEU A 190 -9.03 -8.17 4.25
CA LEU A 190 -9.91 -9.25 4.70
C LEU A 190 -9.13 -10.53 4.98
N SER A 191 -8.20 -10.89 4.09
CA SER A 191 -7.31 -12.04 4.27
C SER A 191 -6.41 -11.88 5.50
N LEU A 192 -5.89 -10.68 5.77
CA LEU A 192 -5.10 -10.37 6.98
C LEU A 192 -5.95 -10.49 8.25
N TYR A 193 -7.21 -10.06 8.18
CA TYR A 193 -8.16 -10.17 9.28
C TYR A 193 -8.54 -11.62 9.59
N GLY A 194 -8.31 -12.55 8.66
CA GLY A 194 -8.77 -13.93 8.76
C GLY A 194 -10.26 -14.07 8.48
N PHE A 195 -10.82 -13.16 7.67
CA PHE A 195 -12.22 -13.24 7.26
C PHE A 195 -12.49 -14.52 6.47
N ASP A 196 -13.58 -15.19 6.84
CA ASP A 196 -14.16 -16.31 6.13
C ASP A 196 -15.62 -16.01 5.77
N SER A 197 -16.10 -16.54 4.65
CA SER A 197 -17.46 -16.27 4.13
C SER A 197 -18.57 -16.76 5.07
N SER A 198 -18.26 -17.67 6.00
CA SER A 198 -19.19 -18.12 7.04
C SER A 198 -19.41 -17.10 8.18
N SER A 199 -18.56 -16.06 8.26
CA SER A 199 -18.57 -15.07 9.33
C SER A 199 -19.14 -13.73 8.88
N ASN A 200 -19.55 -12.90 9.84
CA ASN A 200 -19.92 -11.51 9.54
C ASN A 200 -18.71 -10.74 9.03
N LYS A 201 -18.88 -10.07 7.88
CA LYS A 201 -17.82 -9.25 7.28
C LYS A 201 -17.37 -8.15 8.24
N PRO A 202 -16.07 -8.03 8.55
CA PRO A 202 -15.56 -6.94 9.37
C PRO A 202 -15.77 -5.60 8.65
N ASN A 203 -16.04 -4.55 9.43
CA ASN A 203 -16.04 -3.19 8.91
C ASN A 203 -14.62 -2.67 8.68
N ASP A 204 -14.50 -1.57 7.94
CA ASP A 204 -13.20 -1.01 7.54
C ASP A 204 -12.33 -0.62 8.74
N ASN A 205 -12.94 -0.14 9.83
CA ASN A 205 -12.19 0.18 11.05
C ASN A 205 -11.57 -1.08 11.66
N GLN A 206 -12.27 -2.21 11.65
CA GLN A 206 -11.72 -3.48 12.13
C GLN A 206 -10.57 -3.97 11.25
N LEU A 207 -10.66 -3.79 9.93
CA LEU A 207 -9.58 -4.10 9.00
C LEU A 207 -8.33 -3.23 9.27
N LEU A 208 -8.52 -1.91 9.43
CA LEU A 208 -7.44 -0.99 9.76
C LEU A 208 -6.84 -1.23 11.15
N ASN A 209 -7.64 -1.65 12.13
CA ASN A 209 -7.13 -2.03 13.44
C ASN A 209 -6.18 -3.22 13.31
N LYS A 210 -6.54 -4.23 12.51
CA LYS A 210 -5.67 -5.38 12.27
C LYS A 210 -4.38 -4.99 11.53
N TRP A 211 -4.50 -4.10 10.56
CA TRP A 211 -3.34 -3.53 9.86
C TRP A 211 -2.41 -2.77 10.82
N ALA A 212 -2.97 -1.94 11.71
CA ALA A 212 -2.22 -1.19 12.70
C ALA A 212 -1.46 -2.10 13.67
N GLU A 213 -1.92 -3.34 13.92
CA GLU A 213 -1.25 -4.32 14.77
C GLU A 213 -0.02 -4.98 14.15
N LEU A 214 0.25 -4.77 12.85
CA LEU A 214 1.42 -5.34 12.20
C LEU A 214 2.72 -4.90 12.89
N GLU A 215 3.62 -5.85 13.05
CA GLU A 215 4.91 -5.70 13.73
C GLU A 215 6.03 -6.24 12.83
N TYR A 216 7.23 -5.67 12.99
CA TYR A 216 8.40 -6.05 12.22
C TYR A 216 8.84 -7.48 12.53
N ASP A 217 9.18 -8.27 11.50
CA ASP A 217 9.88 -9.53 11.71
C ASP A 217 11.37 -9.27 11.96
N HIS A 218 11.74 -9.31 13.23
CA HIS A 218 13.13 -9.10 13.69
C HIS A 218 14.14 -10.15 13.20
N SER A 219 13.70 -11.24 12.55
CA SER A 219 14.58 -12.26 12.02
C SER A 219 15.32 -11.84 10.74
N SER A 220 14.82 -10.83 10.02
CA SER A 220 15.39 -10.40 8.74
C SER A 220 16.49 -9.33 8.92
N LYS A 221 17.65 -9.56 8.28
CA LYS A 221 18.87 -8.74 8.40
C LYS A 221 19.04 -7.66 7.30
N GLN A 222 18.17 -7.60 6.30
CA GLN A 222 18.37 -6.78 5.08
C GLN A 222 17.23 -5.78 4.82
N LEU A 223 16.72 -5.12 5.86
CA LEU A 223 15.48 -4.33 5.76
C LEU A 223 15.65 -2.89 6.24
N PRO A 224 14.76 -1.97 5.81
CA PRO A 224 14.78 -0.58 6.22
C PRO A 224 14.68 -0.43 7.74
N ASN A 225 15.07 0.73 8.24
CA ASN A 225 15.02 1.05 9.65
C ASN A 225 13.59 0.84 10.20
N PRO A 226 13.39 0.20 11.37
CA PRO A 226 12.07 -0.06 11.94
C PRO A 226 11.10 1.13 11.95
N PHE A 227 11.60 2.36 12.12
CA PHE A 227 10.74 3.55 12.08
C PHE A 227 10.04 3.76 10.72
N MET A 228 10.63 3.29 9.63
CA MET A 228 10.02 3.36 8.29
C MET A 228 8.84 2.40 8.15
N LEU A 229 8.87 1.25 8.84
CA LEU A 229 7.72 0.34 8.84
C LEU A 229 6.50 1.01 9.50
N ASP A 230 6.70 1.61 10.68
CA ASP A 230 5.61 2.32 11.35
C ASP A 230 5.10 3.49 10.49
N GLU A 231 5.99 4.18 9.79
CA GLU A 231 5.61 5.21 8.82
C GLU A 231 4.79 4.64 7.65
N TYR A 232 5.16 3.50 7.09
CA TYR A 232 4.40 2.87 6.01
C TYR A 232 3.03 2.38 6.47
N ILE A 233 2.95 1.82 7.68
CA ILE A 233 1.67 1.44 8.29
C ILE A 233 0.79 2.67 8.44
N ARG A 234 1.32 3.78 8.99
CA ARG A 234 0.62 5.06 9.11
C ARG A 234 0.21 5.60 7.74
N ALA A 235 1.12 5.66 6.78
CA ALA A 235 0.87 6.19 5.45
C ALA A 235 -0.28 5.46 4.75
N PHE A 236 -0.31 4.12 4.88
CA PHE A 236 -1.43 3.32 4.38
C PHE A 236 -2.75 3.68 5.07
N ILE A 237 -2.77 3.75 6.41
CA ILE A 237 -3.96 4.13 7.20
C ILE A 237 -4.46 5.51 6.76
N ASP A 238 -3.55 6.48 6.65
CA ASP A 238 -3.86 7.86 6.28
C ASP A 238 -4.50 7.94 4.89
N ILE A 239 -3.89 7.31 3.89
CA ILE A 239 -4.41 7.29 2.52
C ILE A 239 -5.75 6.56 2.48
N TRP A 240 -5.84 5.40 3.13
CA TRP A 240 -7.05 4.59 3.12
C TRP A 240 -8.22 5.30 3.78
N GLN A 241 -8.03 5.80 5.01
CA GLN A 241 -9.09 6.40 5.81
C GLN A 241 -9.52 7.79 5.30
N HIS A 242 -8.57 8.64 4.91
CA HIS A 242 -8.87 10.05 4.59
C HIS A 242 -8.99 10.34 3.11
N THR A 243 -8.46 9.47 2.25
CA THR A 243 -8.51 9.65 0.80
C THR A 243 -9.49 8.66 0.19
N VAL A 244 -9.18 7.36 0.29
CA VAL A 244 -9.93 6.29 -0.38
C VAL A 244 -11.32 6.06 0.24
N PHE A 245 -11.45 5.96 1.55
CA PHE A 245 -12.72 5.64 2.24
C PHE A 245 -13.46 6.86 2.80
N ASN A 246 -13.09 8.05 2.35
CA ASN A 246 -13.77 9.25 2.81
C ASN A 246 -15.26 9.27 2.35
N LYS A 247 -16.09 10.09 2.99
CA LYS A 247 -17.49 10.26 2.60
C LYS A 247 -17.56 10.75 1.14
N HIS A 248 -18.49 10.22 0.34
CA HIS A 248 -18.64 10.56 -1.09
C HIS A 248 -18.66 12.06 -1.39
N GLN A 249 -19.23 12.87 -0.47
CA GLN A 249 -19.32 14.33 -0.56
C GLN A 249 -17.95 15.03 -0.66
N THR A 250 -16.88 14.36 -0.23
CA THR A 250 -15.51 14.88 -0.24
C THR A 250 -14.70 14.40 -1.45
N ALA A 251 -15.28 13.59 -2.35
CA ALA A 251 -14.56 12.97 -3.46
C ALA A 251 -13.81 14.00 -4.33
N LYS A 252 -14.43 15.15 -4.64
CA LYS A 252 -13.80 16.23 -5.40
C LYS A 252 -12.53 16.78 -4.72
N ASN A 253 -12.49 16.80 -3.40
CA ASN A 253 -11.36 17.33 -2.63
C ASN A 253 -10.16 16.36 -2.60
N ASN A 254 -10.38 15.12 -3.02
CA ASN A 254 -9.41 14.03 -3.10
C ASN A 254 -9.21 13.58 -4.56
N SER A 255 -9.44 14.47 -5.54
CA SER A 255 -9.31 14.17 -6.98
C SER A 255 -10.09 12.93 -7.42
N PHE A 256 -11.26 12.71 -6.83
CA PHE A 256 -12.13 11.56 -7.08
C PHE A 256 -11.49 10.20 -6.77
N PHE A 257 -10.37 10.21 -6.04
CA PHE A 257 -9.70 9.02 -5.52
C PHE A 257 -10.43 8.52 -4.27
N ASN A 258 -11.63 7.97 -4.47
CA ASN A 258 -12.54 7.57 -3.42
C ASN A 258 -13.27 6.27 -3.78
N ARG A 259 -13.22 5.25 -2.92
CA ARG A 259 -13.83 3.93 -3.15
C ARG A 259 -15.32 4.01 -3.42
N HIS A 260 -16.10 4.79 -2.66
CA HIS A 260 -17.54 4.87 -2.90
C HIS A 260 -17.82 5.45 -4.29
N TYR A 261 -17.09 6.51 -4.66
CA TYR A 261 -17.19 7.12 -5.97
C TYR A 261 -16.82 6.13 -7.10
N ILE A 262 -15.70 5.42 -6.94
CA ILE A 262 -15.20 4.41 -7.89
C ILE A 262 -16.15 3.21 -8.00
N SER A 263 -16.59 2.65 -6.87
CA SER A 263 -17.41 1.43 -6.82
C SER A 263 -18.80 1.63 -7.40
N HIS A 264 -19.31 2.86 -7.37
CA HIS A 264 -20.58 3.24 -7.99
C HIS A 264 -20.40 3.87 -9.38
N LEU A 265 -19.19 3.85 -9.94
CA LEU A 265 -18.86 4.43 -11.25
C LEU A 265 -19.35 5.87 -11.40
N MET A 266 -19.26 6.64 -10.32
CA MET A 266 -19.70 8.03 -10.30
C MET A 266 -18.69 8.89 -11.07
N GLY A 267 -19.14 9.99 -11.68
CA GLY A 267 -18.25 10.96 -12.31
C GLY A 267 -17.72 10.54 -13.66
N GLU A 268 -18.43 10.93 -14.70
CA GLU A 268 -18.05 10.89 -16.12
C GLU A 268 -16.54 11.20 -16.33
N GLY A 269 -15.66 10.20 -16.35
CA GLY A 269 -14.22 10.42 -16.60
C GLY A 269 -13.31 10.66 -15.40
N ASN A 270 -13.86 11.01 -14.24
CA ASN A 270 -13.06 11.72 -13.24
C ASN A 270 -12.24 10.83 -12.32
N PHE A 271 -12.68 9.59 -12.05
CA PHE A 271 -11.98 8.72 -11.12
C PHE A 271 -10.87 7.88 -11.76
N TYR A 272 -10.98 7.59 -13.06
CA TYR A 272 -10.07 6.69 -13.78
C TYR A 272 -8.92 7.42 -14.49
N THR A 273 -8.40 8.46 -13.87
CA THR A 273 -7.25 9.22 -14.37
C THR A 273 -5.94 8.46 -14.18
N ARG A 274 -4.92 8.85 -14.95
CA ARG A 274 -3.54 8.39 -14.78
C ARG A 274 -3.07 8.53 -13.33
N ASN A 275 -3.32 9.69 -12.71
CA ASN A 275 -2.85 9.98 -11.36
C ASN A 275 -3.49 9.04 -10.34
N ASN A 276 -4.79 8.79 -10.44
CA ASN A 276 -5.47 7.86 -9.54
C ASN A 276 -5.01 6.42 -9.74
N ALA A 277 -4.71 6.00 -10.98
CA ALA A 277 -4.12 4.70 -11.23
C ALA A 277 -2.71 4.60 -10.59
N TYR A 278 -1.91 5.66 -10.65
CA TYR A 278 -0.59 5.69 -10.02
C TYR A 278 -0.69 5.62 -8.50
N LYS A 279 -1.62 6.36 -7.88
CA LYS A 279 -1.91 6.28 -6.44
C LYS A 279 -2.30 4.86 -6.02
N MET A 280 -3.18 4.18 -6.79
CA MET A 280 -3.54 2.78 -6.51
C MET A 280 -2.33 1.84 -6.57
N VAL A 281 -1.49 2.00 -7.58
CA VAL A 281 -0.31 1.15 -7.77
C VAL A 281 0.69 1.37 -6.64
N LEU A 282 0.95 2.62 -6.25
CA LEU A 282 1.79 2.95 -5.09
C LEU A 282 1.22 2.37 -3.79
N LEU A 283 -0.10 2.41 -3.60
CA LEU A 283 -0.76 1.87 -2.41
C LEU A 283 -0.65 0.33 -2.34
N VAL A 284 -0.76 -0.36 -3.48
CA VAL A 284 -0.54 -1.82 -3.56
C VAL A 284 0.92 -2.18 -3.34
N ASP A 285 1.85 -1.38 -3.86
CA ASP A 285 3.28 -1.59 -3.61
C ASP A 285 3.61 -1.39 -2.13
N LEU A 286 3.05 -0.36 -1.48
CA LEU A 286 3.17 -0.11 -0.05
C LEU A 286 2.63 -1.30 0.76
N LEU A 287 1.44 -1.79 0.38
CA LEU A 287 0.81 -2.96 0.98
C LEU A 287 1.71 -4.20 0.88
N ALA A 288 2.25 -4.48 -0.31
CA ALA A 288 3.16 -5.59 -0.56
C ALA A 288 4.44 -5.48 0.28
N TYR A 289 4.99 -4.27 0.36
CA TYR A 289 6.22 -3.97 1.09
C TYR A 289 6.08 -4.24 2.58
N VAL A 290 5.04 -3.67 3.21
CA VAL A 290 4.73 -3.87 4.63
C VAL A 290 4.44 -5.35 4.92
N MET A 291 3.62 -6.01 4.10
CA MET A 291 3.33 -7.44 4.28
C MET A 291 4.59 -8.30 4.22
N ALA A 292 5.44 -8.07 3.22
CA ALA A 292 6.68 -8.82 3.08
C ALA A 292 7.63 -8.60 4.27
N ILE A 293 7.71 -7.38 4.80
CA ILE A 293 8.54 -7.08 5.98
C ILE A 293 8.00 -7.78 7.23
N CYS A 294 6.71 -7.64 7.53
CA CYS A 294 6.10 -8.17 8.74
C CYS A 294 6.07 -9.71 8.80
N HIS A 295 6.22 -10.38 7.65
CA HIS A 295 6.24 -11.85 7.55
C HIS A 295 7.63 -12.40 7.20
N GLY A 296 8.70 -11.59 7.25
CA GLY A 296 10.07 -12.04 6.97
C GLY A 296 10.31 -12.49 5.52
N GLN A 297 9.47 -12.05 4.59
CA GLN A 297 9.42 -12.48 3.18
C GLN A 297 9.89 -11.40 2.21
N HIS A 298 10.55 -10.36 2.71
CA HIS A 298 11.01 -9.25 1.88
C HIS A 298 12.34 -9.56 1.18
N HIS A 299 12.23 -9.99 -0.07
CA HIS A 299 13.38 -10.44 -0.88
C HIS A 299 13.84 -9.43 -1.92
N ARG A 300 13.31 -8.21 -1.94
CA ARG A 300 13.58 -7.23 -3.01
C ARG A 300 15.07 -7.03 -3.30
N PHE A 301 15.87 -6.75 -2.27
CA PHE A 301 17.30 -6.43 -2.41
C PHE A 301 18.18 -7.62 -2.77
N SER A 302 17.76 -8.82 -2.39
CA SER A 302 18.47 -10.07 -2.68
C SER A 302 17.90 -10.81 -3.88
N TYR A 303 16.89 -10.24 -4.54
CA TYR A 303 16.21 -10.91 -5.63
C TYR A 303 17.13 -11.05 -6.85
N ASN A 304 17.29 -12.29 -7.32
CA ASN A 304 18.13 -12.57 -8.47
C ASN A 304 17.39 -12.22 -9.77
N THR A 305 17.74 -11.07 -10.37
CA THR A 305 17.16 -10.60 -11.64
C THR A 305 17.53 -11.46 -12.86
N LYS A 306 18.35 -12.52 -12.67
CA LYS A 306 18.59 -13.54 -13.69
C LYS A 306 17.58 -14.70 -13.62
N GLU A 307 16.68 -14.71 -12.64
CA GLU A 307 15.63 -15.71 -12.56
C GLU A 307 14.71 -15.65 -13.79
N LYS A 308 14.38 -16.84 -14.33
CA LYS A 308 13.58 -16.98 -15.54
C LYS A 308 12.23 -16.27 -15.44
N SER A 309 11.55 -16.41 -14.29
CA SER A 309 10.25 -15.76 -14.02
C SER A 309 10.32 -14.25 -14.17
N TYR A 310 11.35 -13.62 -13.60
CA TYR A 310 11.56 -12.18 -13.73
C TYR A 310 11.85 -11.77 -15.17
N ILE A 311 12.76 -12.45 -15.87
CA ILE A 311 13.11 -12.14 -17.26
C ILE A 311 11.88 -12.24 -18.16
N GLN A 312 11.07 -13.29 -18.00
CA GLN A 312 9.85 -13.50 -18.78
C GLN A 312 8.83 -12.39 -18.53
N ARG A 313 8.58 -12.05 -17.26
CA ARG A 313 7.62 -11.00 -16.88
C ARG A 313 8.09 -9.63 -17.34
N TRP A 314 9.35 -9.28 -17.11
CA TRP A 314 9.95 -8.03 -17.58
C TRP A 314 9.87 -7.89 -19.11
N GLY A 315 10.25 -8.94 -19.84
CA GLY A 315 10.17 -8.95 -21.30
C GLY A 315 8.73 -8.74 -21.80
N TYR A 316 7.77 -9.43 -21.19
CA TYR A 316 6.35 -9.27 -21.53
C TYR A 316 5.82 -7.87 -21.22
N TYR A 317 6.10 -7.33 -20.03
CA TYR A 317 5.72 -5.97 -19.66
C TYR A 317 6.34 -4.91 -20.57
N LYS A 318 7.59 -5.09 -20.99
CA LYS A 318 8.24 -4.22 -21.97
C LYS A 318 7.52 -4.24 -23.32
N HIS A 319 7.02 -5.41 -23.75
CA HIS A 319 6.20 -5.48 -24.98
C HIS A 319 4.87 -4.75 -24.83
N LEU A 320 4.19 -4.89 -23.68
CA LEU A 320 2.95 -4.18 -23.41
C LEU A 320 3.14 -2.66 -23.42
N ALA A 321 4.17 -2.15 -22.76
CA ALA A 321 4.50 -0.72 -22.74
C ALA A 321 4.83 -0.15 -24.14
N LEU A 322 5.19 -1.01 -25.09
CA LEU A 322 5.44 -0.67 -26.50
C LEU A 322 4.23 -0.92 -27.40
N ASN A 323 3.04 -1.17 -26.82
CA ASN A 323 1.81 -1.53 -27.53
C ASN A 323 1.94 -2.75 -28.46
N LYS A 324 2.79 -3.72 -28.09
CA LYS A 324 2.96 -4.99 -28.81
C LYS A 324 2.29 -6.10 -28.02
N HIS A 325 1.21 -6.68 -28.56
CA HIS A 325 0.51 -7.80 -27.92
C HIS A 325 1.21 -9.12 -28.24
N ASN A 326 1.58 -9.87 -27.19
CA ASN A 326 2.13 -11.22 -27.31
C ASN A 326 1.37 -12.20 -26.41
N HIS A 327 0.28 -12.77 -26.92
CA HIS A 327 -0.60 -13.65 -26.15
C HIS A 327 0.06 -14.95 -25.66
N ALA A 328 1.12 -15.43 -26.32
CA ALA A 328 1.78 -16.69 -25.94
C ALA A 328 2.45 -16.61 -24.55
N ASN A 329 3.00 -15.44 -24.20
CA ASN A 329 3.67 -15.25 -22.91
C ASN A 329 2.69 -15.00 -21.76
N TYR A 330 1.47 -14.53 -22.04
CA TYR A 330 0.46 -14.23 -21.03
C TYR A 330 0.08 -15.46 -20.21
N HIS A 331 -0.31 -16.55 -20.87
CA HIS A 331 -0.74 -17.76 -20.16
C HIS A 331 0.38 -18.39 -19.33
N SER A 332 1.63 -18.35 -19.83
CA SER A 332 2.78 -18.86 -19.08
C SER A 332 2.95 -18.11 -17.75
N LEU A 333 2.84 -16.78 -17.77
CA LEU A 333 2.97 -15.96 -16.56
C LEU A 333 1.82 -16.23 -15.58
N MET A 334 0.59 -16.30 -16.08
CA MET A 334 -0.59 -16.48 -15.23
C MET A 334 -0.58 -17.81 -14.46
N ARG A 335 -0.01 -18.87 -15.04
CA ARG A 335 0.13 -20.18 -14.39
C ARG A 335 1.14 -20.22 -13.24
N GLU A 336 2.01 -19.21 -13.12
CA GLU A 336 2.93 -19.10 -11.98
C GLU A 336 2.20 -18.65 -10.70
N HIS A 337 0.99 -18.11 -10.82
CA HIS A 337 0.21 -17.65 -9.68
C HIS A 337 -0.57 -18.82 -9.05
N LEU A 338 -0.24 -19.14 -7.80
CA LEU A 338 -0.80 -20.27 -7.06
C LEU A 338 -2.34 -20.38 -7.15
N TYR A 339 -3.03 -19.25 -6.94
CA TYR A 339 -4.50 -19.23 -6.92
C TYR A 339 -5.12 -19.27 -8.31
N TYR A 340 -4.43 -18.74 -9.32
CA TYR A 340 -4.87 -18.87 -10.72
C TYR A 340 -4.78 -20.32 -11.18
N GLU A 341 -3.64 -21.00 -10.94
CA GLU A 341 -3.46 -22.40 -11.33
C GLU A 341 -4.44 -23.33 -10.62
N LYS A 342 -4.76 -23.05 -9.34
CA LYS A 342 -5.79 -23.79 -8.60
C LYS A 342 -7.16 -23.68 -9.27
N ILE A 343 -7.59 -22.47 -9.65
CA ILE A 343 -8.87 -22.27 -10.34
C ILE A 343 -8.84 -22.91 -11.74
N TYR A 344 -7.76 -22.70 -12.48
CA TYR A 344 -7.59 -23.22 -13.83
C TYR A 344 -7.63 -24.75 -13.88
N SER A 345 -6.98 -25.43 -12.92
CA SER A 345 -7.00 -26.89 -12.83
C SER A 345 -8.38 -27.45 -12.48
N LEU A 346 -9.15 -26.78 -11.60
CA LEU A 346 -10.54 -27.15 -11.28
C LEU A 346 -11.45 -27.05 -12.51
N ILE A 347 -11.32 -25.97 -13.29
CA ILE A 347 -12.07 -25.78 -14.54
C ILE A 347 -11.68 -26.85 -15.55
N LYS A 348 -10.39 -27.08 -15.78
CA LYS A 348 -9.90 -28.05 -16.76
C LYS A 348 -10.33 -29.49 -16.46
N ASN A 349 -10.46 -29.85 -15.18
CA ASN A 349 -10.86 -31.18 -14.76
C ASN A 349 -12.38 -31.37 -14.68
N ASN A 350 -13.20 -30.42 -15.16
CA ASN A 350 -14.67 -30.43 -15.02
C ASN A 350 -15.14 -30.58 -13.56
N GLN A 351 -14.30 -30.23 -12.58
CA GLN A 351 -14.63 -30.27 -11.16
C GLN A 351 -15.33 -28.99 -10.68
N TRP A 352 -15.39 -27.98 -11.55
CA TRP A 352 -16.27 -26.82 -11.39
C TRP A 352 -17.65 -27.17 -11.94
N SER A 353 -18.48 -27.85 -11.15
CA SER A 353 -19.90 -27.96 -11.45
C SER A 353 -20.60 -26.69 -10.98
N ILE A 354 -21.29 -25.99 -11.89
CA ILE A 354 -22.21 -24.86 -11.60
C ILE A 354 -23.48 -25.41 -10.90
N LYS A 355 -23.32 -26.22 -9.85
CA LYS A 355 -24.45 -26.90 -9.19
C LYS A 355 -24.64 -26.54 -7.72
N GLU A 356 -23.80 -25.68 -7.16
CA GLU A 356 -24.00 -25.17 -5.80
C GLU A 356 -23.93 -23.63 -5.88
N ASP A 357 -24.94 -22.98 -5.29
CA ASP A 357 -25.11 -21.52 -5.13
C ASP A 357 -25.80 -20.71 -6.24
N ILE A 358 -26.91 -21.24 -6.78
CA ILE A 358 -28.06 -20.37 -7.13
C ILE A 358 -29.26 -20.81 -6.29
N ASN A 359 -29.21 -20.52 -5.00
CA ASN A 359 -30.42 -20.23 -4.22
C ASN A 359 -30.46 -18.72 -4.05
N ILE A 360 -31.00 -18.04 -5.06
CA ILE A 360 -31.47 -16.67 -4.91
C ILE A 360 -32.80 -16.79 -4.16
N GLY A 361 -32.73 -16.63 -2.85
CA GLY A 361 -33.87 -16.38 -1.96
C GLY A 361 -33.80 -14.95 -1.44
#